data_AF-A0A2A3T9W8-F1
#
_entry.id   AF-A0A2A3T9W8-F1
#
_cell.length_a   1.000
_cell.length_b   1.000
_cell.length_c   1.000
_cell.angle_alpha   90.00
_cell.angle_beta   90.00
_cell.angle_gamma   90.00
#
_symmetry.space_group_name_H-M   'P 1'
#
loop_
_entity.id
_entity.type
_entity.pdbx_description
1 polymer ?
#
loop_
_entity_poly.entity_id
_entity_poly.type
_entity_poly.pdbx_seq_one_letter_code
_entity_poly.pdbx_strand_id
1 'polypeptide(L)'
;MVLVDKKILSGGIVLLVIGIIISVNVNSTIPAGHSGMTEEEIIDLLTAEQDIKDYNTISGIFMALGFLLFLISFGARKKKGSAVKKEVKKTTE
;
A
#
# COMPACT_ATOMS: atom_id res chain seq x y z
N MET A 1 1.82 27.78 -0.97
CA MET A 1 0.58 26.98 -1.15
C MET A 1 1.01 25.60 -1.63
N VAL A 2 0.90 24.58 -0.77
CA VAL A 2 1.40 23.22 -1.07
C VAL A 2 0.60 22.66 -2.26
N LEU A 3 1.28 22.28 -3.34
CA LEU A 3 0.65 21.64 -4.49
C LEU A 3 0.38 20.17 -4.11
N VAL A 4 -0.85 19.88 -3.67
CA VAL A 4 -1.30 18.53 -3.34
C VAL A 4 -2.34 18.08 -4.36
N ASP A 5 -2.14 16.91 -4.97
CA ASP A 5 -3.22 16.24 -5.68
C ASP A 5 -4.14 15.54 -4.67
N LYS A 6 -5.29 16.15 -4.40
CA LYS A 6 -6.25 15.63 -3.41
C LYS A 6 -6.77 14.23 -3.72
N LYS A 7 -6.84 13.84 -5.01
CA LYS A 7 -7.35 12.52 -5.40
C LYS A 7 -6.34 11.44 -5.06
N ILE A 8 -5.09 11.66 -5.45
CA ILE A 8 -3.98 10.73 -5.15
C ILE A 8 -3.75 10.66 -3.64
N LEU A 9 -3.87 11.81 -2.94
CA LEU A 9 -3.72 11.86 -1.49
C LEU A 9 -4.79 11.01 -0.80
N SER A 10 -6.05 11.16 -1.22
CA SER A 10 -7.14 10.36 -0.67
C SER A 10 -6.93 8.87 -0.90
N GLY A 11 -6.45 8.47 -2.09
CA GLY A 11 -6.15 7.08 -2.40
C GLY A 11 -5.03 6.52 -1.52
N GLY A 12 -3.94 7.26 -1.35
CA GLY A 12 -2.84 6.86 -0.47
C GLY A 12 -3.24 6.72 0.99
N ILE A 13 -4.04 7.66 1.50
CA ILE A 13 -4.57 7.60 2.87
C ILE A 13 -5.50 6.39 3.05
N VAL A 14 -6.40 6.12 2.10
CA VAL A 14 -7.30 4.95 2.17
C VAL A 14 -6.49 3.64 2.20
N LEU A 15 -5.48 3.50 1.34
CA LEU A 15 -4.61 2.33 1.34
C LEU A 15 -3.84 2.16 2.66
N LEU A 16 -3.34 3.26 3.24
CA LEU A 16 -2.68 3.23 4.55
C LEU A 16 -3.64 2.77 5.65
N VAL A 17 -4.87 3.29 5.68
CA VAL A 17 -5.88 2.91 6.68
C VAL A 17 -6.22 1.42 6.56
N ILE A 18 -6.41 0.91 5.34
CA ILE A 18 -6.66 -0.52 5.10
C ILE A 18 -5.48 -1.37 5.59
N GLY A 19 -4.25 -0.98 5.26
CA GLY A 19 -3.05 -1.67 5.73
C GLY A 19 -2.95 -1.70 7.26
N ILE A 20 -3.23 -0.58 7.93
CA ILE A 20 -3.26 -0.50 9.40
C ILE A 20 -4.31 -1.44 9.99
N ILE A 21 -5.53 -1.45 9.45
CA ILE A 21 -6.61 -2.32 9.93
C ILE A 21 -6.20 -3.78 9.82
N ILE A 22 -5.65 -4.20 8.67
CA ILE A 22 -5.17 -5.58 8.48
C ILE A 22 -4.08 -5.89 9.52
N SER A 23 -3.08 -5.02 9.65
CA SER A 23 -1.97 -5.20 10.59
C SER A 23 -2.43 -5.42 12.05
N VAL A 24 -3.38 -4.62 12.51
CA VAL A 24 -3.90 -4.70 13.89
C VAL A 24 -4.67 -5.99 14.12
N ASN A 25 -5.48 -6.42 13.14
CA ASN A 25 -6.24 -7.66 13.26
C ASN A 25 -5.31 -8.89 13.30
N VAL A 26 -4.28 -8.91 12.45
CA VAL A 26 -3.33 -10.03 12.36
C VAL A 26 -2.44 -10.14 13.59
N ASN A 27 -2.01 -9.01 14.17
CA ASN A 27 -1.22 -9.03 15.40
C ASN A 27 -1.98 -9.61 16.60
N SER A 28 -3.31 -9.56 16.56
CA SER A 28 -4.15 -10.04 17.67
C SER A 28 -4.33 -11.56 17.67
N THR A 29 -3.93 -12.25 16.59
CA THR A 29 -4.20 -13.68 16.37
C THR A 29 -2.94 -14.53 16.23
N ILE A 30 -1.76 -13.99 16.55
CA ILE A 30 -0.48 -14.70 16.42
C ILE A 30 -0.49 -15.96 17.31
N PRO A 31 -0.47 -17.17 16.73
CA PRO A 31 -0.39 -18.40 17.51
C PRO A 31 1.00 -18.52 18.13
N ALA A 32 1.05 -19.11 19.33
CA ALA A 32 2.31 -19.38 20.02
C ALA A 32 2.48 -20.89 20.18
N GLY A 33 3.64 -21.40 19.77
CA GLY A 33 4.03 -22.80 19.99
C GLY A 33 4.30 -23.09 21.46
N HIS A 34 3.95 -24.31 21.91
CA HIS A 34 4.20 -24.79 23.27
C HIS A 34 4.94 -26.13 23.23
N SER A 35 5.79 -26.40 24.23
CA SER A 35 6.54 -27.65 24.31
C SER A 35 5.60 -28.82 24.59
N GLY A 36 5.71 -29.90 23.80
CA GLY A 36 4.91 -31.12 23.98
C GLY A 36 3.79 -31.31 22.96
N MET A 37 3.74 -30.50 21.90
CA MET A 37 2.82 -30.72 20.78
C MET A 37 3.16 -31.99 20.00
N THR A 38 2.11 -32.68 19.55
CA THR A 38 2.17 -33.79 18.60
C THR A 38 2.54 -33.29 17.21
N GLU A 39 2.98 -34.19 16.32
CA GLU A 39 3.35 -33.82 14.95
C GLU A 39 2.20 -33.16 14.17
N GLU A 40 0.96 -33.59 14.39
CA GLU A 40 -0.23 -33.00 13.77
C GLU A 40 -0.47 -31.56 14.25
N GLU A 41 -0.38 -31.31 15.56
CA GLU A 41 -0.53 -29.98 16.14
C GLU A 41 0.56 -29.00 15.66
N ILE A 42 1.78 -29.49 15.40
CA ILE A 42 2.86 -28.69 14.83
C ILE A 42 2.52 -28.26 13.39
N ILE A 43 1.96 -29.15 12.58
CA ILE A 43 1.58 -28.82 11.20
C ILE A 43 0.46 -27.78 11.16
N ASP A 44 -0.53 -27.91 12.03
CA ASP A 44 -1.62 -26.93 12.15
C ASP A 44 -1.09 -25.57 12.60
N LEU A 45 -0.15 -25.54 13.57
CA LEU A 45 0.52 -24.30 13.96
C LEU A 45 1.29 -23.65 12.82
N LEU A 46 2.12 -24.43 12.11
CA LEU A 46 2.92 -23.91 11.00
C LEU A 46 2.05 -23.32 9.89
N THR A 47 0.90 -23.94 9.64
CA THR A 47 -0.09 -23.45 8.67
C THR A 47 -0.69 -22.12 9.14
N ALA A 48 -1.11 -22.02 10.39
CA ALA A 48 -1.65 -20.79 10.96
C ALA A 48 -0.62 -19.64 11.00
N GLU A 49 0.64 -19.94 11.34
CA GLU A 49 1.74 -18.97 11.29
C GLU A 49 2.00 -18.48 9.87
N GLN A 50 1.96 -19.37 8.88
CA GLN A 50 2.13 -19.02 7.48
C GLN A 50 1.02 -18.09 6.99
N ASP A 51 -0.25 -18.40 7.30
CA ASP A 51 -1.38 -17.55 6.92
C ASP A 51 -1.22 -16.12 7.48
N ILE A 52 -0.84 -16.00 8.75
CA ILE A 52 -0.60 -14.70 9.41
C ILE A 52 0.59 -13.98 8.79
N LYS A 53 1.66 -14.70 8.43
CA LYS A 53 2.81 -14.12 7.73
C LYS A 53 2.41 -13.58 6.35
N ASP A 54 1.54 -14.27 5.64
CA ASP A 54 1.02 -13.81 4.36
C ASP A 54 0.16 -12.56 4.52
N TYR A 55 -0.74 -12.53 5.52
CA TYR A 55 -1.50 -11.31 5.84
C TYR A 55 -0.62 -10.13 6.24
N ASN A 56 0.44 -10.36 7.03
CA ASN A 56 1.42 -9.32 7.38
C ASN A 56 2.16 -8.80 6.14
N THR A 57 2.48 -9.69 5.20
CA THR A 57 3.11 -9.32 3.92
C THR A 57 2.16 -8.45 3.08
N ILE A 58 0.90 -8.85 2.96
CA ILE A 58 -0.15 -8.07 2.28
C ILE A 58 -0.29 -6.70 2.93
N SER A 59 -0.44 -6.64 4.26
CA SER A 59 -0.49 -5.40 5.03
C SER A 59 0.70 -4.47 4.74
N GLY A 60 1.91 -5.02 4.73
CA GLY A 60 3.13 -4.30 4.37
C GLY A 60 3.10 -3.71 2.95
N ILE A 61 2.61 -4.47 1.97
CA ILE A 61 2.47 -3.99 0.58
C ILE A 61 1.44 -2.85 0.50
N PHE A 62 0.29 -2.98 1.18
CA PHE A 62 -0.72 -1.92 1.25
C PHE A 62 -0.15 -0.64 1.87
N MET A 63 0.62 -0.78 2.94
CA MET A 63 1.30 0.34 3.60
C MET A 63 2.35 0.99 2.68
N ALA A 64 3.17 0.18 1.99
CA ALA A 64 4.20 0.68 1.08
C ALA A 64 3.60 1.43 -0.12
N LEU A 65 2.55 0.87 -0.75
CA LEU A 65 1.84 1.50 -1.86
C LEU A 65 1.07 2.76 -1.40
N GLY A 66 0.40 2.69 -0.25
CA GLY A 66 -0.30 3.82 0.34
C GLY A 66 0.66 4.97 0.67
N PHE A 67 1.82 4.67 1.24
CA PHE A 67 2.86 5.65 1.53
C PHE A 67 3.48 6.23 0.25
N LEU A 68 3.71 5.41 -0.78
CA LEU A 68 4.18 5.88 -2.08
C LEU A 68 3.20 6.89 -2.69
N LEU A 69 1.90 6.56 -2.72
CA LEU A 69 0.85 7.45 -3.19
C LEU A 69 0.79 8.75 -2.37
N PHE A 70 0.93 8.64 -1.04
CA PHE A 70 0.99 9.79 -0.16
C PHE A 70 2.15 10.72 -0.53
N LEU A 71 3.37 10.21 -0.74
CA LEU A 71 4.53 11.01 -1.11
C LEU A 71 4.37 11.69 -2.48
N ILE A 72 3.97 10.94 -3.50
CA ILE A 72 3.78 11.53 -4.84
C ILE A 72 2.63 12.52 -4.87
N SER A 73 1.70 12.48 -3.92
CA SER A 73 0.62 13.47 -3.82
C SER A 73 1.14 14.87 -3.53
N PHE A 74 2.23 14.99 -2.76
CA PHE A 74 2.94 16.25 -2.50
C PHE A 74 3.97 16.56 -3.60
N GLY A 75 4.56 15.54 -4.21
CA GLY A 75 5.57 15.65 -5.27
C GLY A 75 5.01 15.86 -6.68
N ALA A 76 3.72 15.63 -6.90
CA ALA A 76 3.02 15.82 -8.17
C ALA A 76 2.85 17.31 -8.48
N ARG A 77 3.97 17.97 -8.79
CA ARG A 77 3.99 19.23 -9.51
C ARG A 77 3.22 18.99 -10.81
N LYS A 78 1.94 19.37 -10.85
CA LYS A 78 1.26 19.60 -12.13
C LYS A 78 2.11 20.64 -12.84
N LYS A 79 2.96 20.19 -13.77
CA LYS A 79 3.62 21.05 -14.73
C LYS A 79 2.51 21.62 -15.60
N LYS A 80 1.82 22.65 -15.11
CA LYS A 80 0.87 23.50 -15.81
C LYS A 80 1.69 24.35 -16.79
N GLY A 81 2.35 23.67 -17.72
CA GLY A 81 3.52 24.15 -18.44
C GLY A 81 4.25 23.10 -19.29
N SER A 82 3.85 21.82 -19.28
CA SER A 82 4.00 21.05 -20.53
C SER A 82 2.87 21.48 -21.45
N ALA A 83 3.05 22.66 -22.03
CA ALA A 83 2.60 22.86 -23.40
C ALA A 83 3.12 21.64 -24.17
N VAL A 84 2.22 20.70 -24.46
CA VAL A 84 2.25 20.08 -25.77
C VAL A 84 2.22 21.28 -26.70
N LYS A 85 3.40 21.74 -27.16
CA LYS A 85 3.48 22.54 -28.36
C LYS A 85 2.83 21.65 -29.40
N LYS A 86 1.52 21.83 -29.61
CA LYS A 86 0.91 21.50 -30.88
C LYS A 86 1.63 22.42 -31.84
N GLU A 87 2.73 21.93 -32.42
CA GLU A 87 3.25 22.49 -33.66
C GLU A 87 2.19 22.21 -34.72
N VAL A 88 1.09 22.97 -34.66
CA VAL A 88 0.31 23.22 -35.87
C VAL A 88 1.19 24.17 -36.66
N LYS A 89 2.01 23.61 -37.56
CA LYS A 89 2.45 24.37 -38.72
C LYS A 89 1.17 24.87 -39.39
N LYS A 90 0.83 26.14 -39.17
CA LYS A 90 -0.05 26.85 -40.08
C LYS A 90 0.75 27.03 -41.36
N THR A 91 0.61 26.10 -42.29
CA THR A 91 0.83 26.43 -43.70
C THR A 91 -0.39 27.23 -44.11
N THR A 92 -0.23 28.55 -44.12
CA THR A 92 -1.15 29.46 -44.80
C THR A 92 -0.40 29.86 -46.05
N GLU A 93 -0.96 29.45 -47.19
CA GLU A 93 -0.62 29.82 -48.57
C GLU A 93 0.73 29.34 -49.15
#